data_AF-A0A3S7V082-F1
#
_entry.id   AF-A0A3S7V082-F1
#
_cell.length_a   1.000
_cell.length_b   1.000
_cell.length_c   1.000
_cell.angle_alpha   90.00
_cell.angle_beta   90.00
_cell.angle_gamma   90.00
#
_symmetry.space_group_name_H-M   'P 1'
#
loop_
_entity.id
_entity.type
_entity.pdbx_description
1 polymer ?
#
loop_
_entity_poly.entity_id
_entity_poly.type
_entity_poly.pdbx_seq_one_letter_code
_entity_poly.pdbx_strand_id
1 'polypeptide(L)'
;MQAAAPPPSPEETRSGAPRPPEETAATSPHLDLDERYAPPRVEPGEGDRSAPAPATPWVVSTYFGQGLPYSIVHQTAAEFFTAMGASNTAVGLTSLYGGAWNLKFLWSPLVDLTGTPRRWLIATDALVALAVGALAIPAARADLGGVALALVAVSFLAATHDVAIDGFYMRALPKDRQASLSGLRVAAYRVAMLVGKGALVALAGLASWRACFLAAGGILGALALLHAWLLPAPRSEVEDARGPKPAAPEPRAVSIARFLGAFRSFLAQPRAAAIIAFILLFKAGDALMFAMSTPLLKQLGLDTTTRAFVSGTAGTIGGIVGSMAGGVLIARRGLARALVPIAILQSLAILLYAAIAAARPPLALIAAAVVTEQLVAGVGSAAFVVFLMRRCAGEYKASHFAIGTALMSLITTLAGPASGWLADQLGFTALFLIAWIASLPGVALARVVPKD
;
A
#
# COMPACT_ATOMS: atom_id res chain seq x y z
N MET A 1 72.22 13.31 -55.77
CA MET A 1 72.65 13.45 -57.17
C MET A 1 71.52 12.93 -58.05
N GLN A 2 71.07 13.78 -58.99
CA GLN A 2 70.15 13.60 -60.13
C GLN A 2 69.64 12.16 -60.42
N ALA A 3 68.33 11.92 -60.48
CA ALA A 3 67.38 12.23 -61.58
C ALA A 3 67.59 11.35 -62.82
N ALA A 4 66.55 10.61 -63.22
CA ALA A 4 66.14 10.41 -64.62
C ALA A 4 64.86 9.55 -64.72
N ALA A 5 63.88 10.04 -65.46
CA ALA A 5 62.75 9.32 -66.05
C ALA A 5 62.79 9.59 -67.58
N PRO A 6 61.77 9.21 -68.36
CA PRO A 6 61.21 7.90 -68.75
C PRO A 6 61.58 7.65 -70.26
N PRO A 7 60.90 6.79 -71.07
CA PRO A 7 59.81 7.30 -71.94
C PRO A 7 58.79 6.17 -72.36
N PRO A 8 58.04 6.24 -73.49
CA PRO A 8 56.60 6.55 -73.54
C PRO A 8 55.70 5.42 -74.07
N SER A 9 54.39 5.61 -73.92
CA SER A 9 53.28 4.86 -74.54
C SER A 9 53.05 5.24 -76.01
N PRO A 10 52.42 4.37 -76.83
CA PRO A 10 51.16 4.80 -77.48
C PRO A 10 50.11 3.69 -77.80
N GLU A 11 48.84 4.16 -77.88
CA GLU A 11 47.71 3.79 -78.78
C GLU A 11 47.13 2.35 -78.76
N GLU A 12 45.90 2.15 -78.26
CA GLU A 12 44.58 2.30 -78.92
C GLU A 12 44.25 1.21 -79.98
N THR A 13 43.31 0.31 -79.67
CA THR A 13 42.01 0.14 -80.36
C THR A 13 41.25 -1.12 -79.92
N ARG A 14 39.93 -1.08 -80.13
CA ARG A 14 38.84 -1.81 -79.46
C ARG A 14 38.58 -3.23 -79.97
N SER A 15 37.87 -3.97 -79.11
CA SER A 15 36.70 -4.83 -79.40
C SER A 15 36.93 -6.33 -79.42
N GLY A 16 36.16 -7.05 -78.58
CA GLY A 16 36.02 -8.50 -78.62
C GLY A 16 36.01 -9.15 -77.23
N ALA A 17 34.96 -8.89 -76.45
CA ALA A 17 34.77 -9.56 -75.16
C ALA A 17 34.30 -11.02 -75.35
N PRO A 18 34.91 -11.99 -74.67
CA PRO A 18 34.19 -13.10 -74.07
C PRO A 18 33.85 -12.75 -72.61
N ARG A 19 32.57 -12.90 -72.20
CA ARG A 19 32.16 -12.75 -70.79
C ARG A 19 32.94 -13.73 -69.90
N PRO A 20 33.68 -13.26 -68.88
CA PRO A 20 34.26 -14.12 -67.85
C PRO A 20 33.23 -14.34 -66.71
N PRO A 21 33.47 -15.33 -65.84
CA PRO A 21 32.43 -16.03 -65.07
C PRO A 21 31.89 -15.18 -63.90
N GLU A 22 30.67 -15.51 -63.46
CA GLU A 22 29.99 -14.90 -62.32
C GLU A 22 30.88 -14.91 -61.07
N GLU A 23 31.45 -13.75 -60.78
CA GLU A 23 32.13 -13.47 -59.53
C GLU A 23 31.05 -13.05 -58.51
N THR A 24 30.84 -13.92 -57.53
CA THR A 24 30.00 -13.70 -56.35
C THR A 24 30.25 -12.32 -55.74
N ALA A 25 29.35 -11.38 -55.99
CA ALA A 25 29.29 -10.12 -55.29
C ALA A 25 29.08 -10.39 -53.80
N ALA A 26 30.12 -10.13 -53.00
CA ALA A 26 30.02 -10.00 -51.57
C ALA A 26 29.08 -8.84 -51.25
N THR A 27 27.80 -9.18 -51.10
CA THR A 27 26.76 -8.31 -50.60
C THR A 27 26.95 -8.22 -49.10
N SER A 28 27.29 -7.03 -48.62
CA SER A 28 27.22 -6.68 -47.20
C SER A 28 25.87 -7.15 -46.65
N PRO A 29 25.81 -7.92 -45.55
CA PRO A 29 24.54 -8.21 -44.92
C PRO A 29 24.05 -6.88 -44.33
N HIS A 30 23.00 -6.32 -44.94
CA HIS A 30 22.10 -5.41 -44.27
C HIS A 30 21.66 -6.10 -42.97
N LEU A 31 22.20 -5.65 -41.84
CA LEU A 31 21.67 -6.02 -40.54
C LEU A 31 20.31 -5.33 -40.42
N ASP A 32 19.24 -6.06 -40.72
CA ASP A 32 17.88 -5.66 -40.33
C ASP A 32 17.83 -5.56 -38.81
N LEU A 33 17.84 -4.31 -38.32
CA LEU A 33 17.78 -4.00 -36.89
C LEU A 33 16.36 -4.05 -36.32
N ASP A 34 15.35 -4.40 -37.12
CA ASP A 34 13.94 -4.36 -36.73
C ASP A 34 13.36 -5.65 -36.13
N GLU A 35 14.02 -6.82 -36.28
CA GLU A 35 13.47 -8.08 -35.75
C GLU A 35 13.72 -8.31 -34.24
N ARG A 36 14.61 -7.56 -33.60
CA ARG A 36 14.91 -7.73 -32.16
C ARG A 36 13.96 -7.01 -31.21
N TYR A 37 12.99 -6.26 -31.74
CA TYR A 37 12.00 -5.50 -30.95
C TYR A 37 10.54 -5.71 -31.40
N ALA A 38 10.25 -6.77 -32.15
CA ALA A 38 8.86 -7.16 -32.39
C ALA A 38 8.25 -7.73 -31.09
N PRO A 39 7.12 -7.21 -30.59
CA PRO A 39 6.40 -7.88 -29.52
C PRO A 39 6.00 -9.29 -29.97
N PRO A 40 6.03 -10.31 -29.10
CA PRO A 40 5.72 -11.68 -29.51
C PRO A 40 4.31 -11.73 -30.11
N ARG A 41 4.20 -12.24 -31.35
CA ARG A 41 2.91 -12.54 -31.97
C ARG A 41 2.22 -13.59 -31.13
N VAL A 42 1.10 -13.21 -30.50
CA VAL A 42 0.18 -14.15 -29.86
C VAL A 42 -0.56 -14.85 -30.99
N GLU A 43 -0.13 -16.05 -31.36
CA GLU A 43 -0.97 -16.91 -32.17
C GLU A 43 -2.23 -17.27 -31.38
N PRO A 44 -3.43 -17.22 -31.98
CA PRO A 44 -4.65 -17.66 -31.33
C PRO A 44 -4.61 -19.18 -31.21
N GLY A 45 -3.99 -19.67 -30.15
CA GLY A 45 -4.00 -21.07 -29.77
C GLY A 45 -5.43 -21.56 -29.57
N GLU A 46 -5.72 -22.73 -30.14
CA GLU A 46 -6.95 -23.48 -29.97
C GLU A 46 -7.39 -23.47 -28.50
N GLY A 47 -8.67 -23.18 -28.28
CA GLY A 47 -9.25 -22.93 -26.97
C GLY A 47 -8.93 -24.02 -25.95
N ASP A 48 -8.01 -23.69 -25.04
CA ASP A 48 -7.72 -24.46 -23.85
C ASP A 48 -8.97 -24.52 -22.97
N ARG A 49 -9.66 -25.67 -23.00
CA ARG A 49 -10.83 -25.98 -22.15
C ARG A 49 -10.45 -26.17 -20.66
N SER A 50 -9.25 -25.78 -20.25
CA SER A 50 -8.81 -25.76 -18.85
C SER A 50 -8.49 -24.35 -18.32
N ALA A 51 -9.13 -23.31 -18.85
CA ALA A 51 -9.02 -21.96 -18.31
C ALA A 51 -9.35 -21.96 -16.80
N PRO A 52 -8.38 -21.67 -15.90
CA PRO A 52 -8.67 -21.57 -14.48
C PRO A 52 -9.75 -20.50 -14.27
N ALA A 53 -10.65 -20.73 -13.30
CA ALA A 53 -11.72 -19.80 -12.96
C ALA A 53 -11.21 -18.35 -13.01
N PRO A 54 -11.98 -17.40 -13.57
CA PRO A 54 -11.51 -16.03 -13.75
C PRO A 54 -10.97 -15.54 -12.42
N ALA A 55 -9.68 -15.18 -12.37
CA ALA A 55 -9.04 -14.88 -11.09
C ALA A 55 -9.52 -13.55 -10.49
N THR A 56 -10.03 -12.67 -11.34
CA THR A 56 -10.46 -11.32 -11.01
C THR A 56 -11.48 -11.27 -9.86
N PRO A 57 -12.59 -12.04 -9.85
CA PRO A 57 -13.62 -11.92 -8.81
C PRO A 57 -13.13 -12.33 -7.42
N TRP A 58 -12.36 -13.41 -7.30
CA TRP A 58 -11.84 -13.82 -5.99
C TRP A 58 -10.70 -12.92 -5.51
N VAL A 59 -9.88 -12.36 -6.41
CA VAL A 59 -8.87 -11.36 -6.03
C VAL A 59 -9.53 -10.07 -5.55
N VAL A 60 -10.60 -9.60 -6.20
CA VAL A 60 -11.32 -8.39 -5.74
C VAL A 60 -11.95 -8.64 -4.37
N SER A 61 -12.68 -9.74 -4.21
CA SER A 61 -13.41 -10.03 -2.96
C SER A 61 -12.49 -10.30 -1.77
N THR A 62 -11.39 -11.05 -1.95
CA THR A 62 -10.41 -11.27 -0.88
C THR A 62 -9.72 -9.99 -0.44
N TYR A 63 -9.25 -9.15 -1.37
CA TYR A 63 -8.58 -7.89 -1.00
C TYR A 63 -9.54 -6.82 -0.46
N PHE A 64 -10.82 -6.88 -0.83
CA PHE A 64 -11.87 -6.14 -0.12
C PHE A 64 -12.01 -6.67 1.33
N GLY A 65 -12.08 -8.00 1.50
CA GLY A 65 -12.10 -8.67 2.82
C GLY A 65 -10.85 -8.44 3.67
N GLN A 66 -9.71 -8.07 3.06
CA GLN A 66 -8.49 -7.63 3.76
C GLN A 66 -8.60 -6.18 4.23
N GLY A 67 -9.11 -5.29 3.38
CA GLY A 67 -9.18 -3.85 3.66
C GLY A 67 -10.26 -3.47 4.67
N LEU A 68 -11.36 -4.20 4.74
CA LEU A 68 -12.48 -3.87 5.63
C LEU A 68 -12.11 -4.05 7.11
N PRO A 69 -11.55 -5.20 7.57
CA PRO A 69 -11.08 -5.36 8.95
C PRO A 69 -9.98 -4.35 9.31
N TYR A 70 -9.09 -4.03 8.38
CA TYR A 70 -8.08 -2.99 8.60
C TYR A 70 -8.72 -1.63 8.88
N SER A 71 -9.73 -1.24 8.10
CA SER A 71 -10.47 0.01 8.31
C SER A 71 -11.22 0.00 9.64
N ILE A 72 -11.83 -1.12 10.02
CA ILE A 72 -12.52 -1.25 11.31
C ILE A 72 -11.57 -0.98 12.47
N VAL A 73 -10.40 -1.60 12.44
CA VAL A 73 -9.41 -1.50 13.52
C VAL A 73 -8.73 -0.12 13.57
N HIS A 74 -8.38 0.46 12.43
CA HIS A 74 -7.59 1.71 12.39
C HIS A 74 -8.42 2.98 12.28
N GLN A 75 -9.67 2.89 11.81
CA GLN A 75 -10.48 4.07 11.46
C GLN A 75 -11.81 4.05 12.22
N THR A 76 -12.60 2.98 12.08
CA THR A 76 -13.89 2.87 12.77
C THR A 76 -13.72 2.81 14.29
N ALA A 77 -12.64 2.21 14.80
CA ALA A 77 -12.32 2.21 16.22
C ALA A 77 -12.15 3.64 16.77
N ALA A 78 -11.26 4.44 16.19
CA ALA A 78 -11.04 5.83 16.62
C ALA A 78 -12.34 6.64 16.59
N GLU A 79 -13.17 6.43 15.57
CA GLU A 79 -14.48 7.04 15.42
C GLU A 79 -15.48 6.59 16.48
N PHE A 80 -15.55 5.30 16.82
CA PHE A 80 -16.38 4.77 17.90
C PHE A 80 -16.01 5.41 19.25
N PHE A 81 -14.73 5.34 19.64
CA PHE A 81 -14.27 5.89 20.91
C PHE A 81 -14.51 7.39 20.99
N THR A 82 -14.28 8.10 19.88
CA THR A 82 -14.59 9.53 19.77
C THR A 82 -16.08 9.78 19.96
N ALA A 83 -16.94 9.08 19.21
CA ALA A 83 -18.39 9.24 19.29
C ALA A 83 -18.94 8.95 20.70
N MET A 84 -18.39 7.97 21.38
CA MET A 84 -18.73 7.61 22.76
C MET A 84 -18.19 8.59 23.82
N GLY A 85 -17.37 9.57 23.44
CA GLY A 85 -16.86 10.59 24.34
C GLY A 85 -15.67 10.14 25.19
N ALA A 86 -14.90 9.16 24.70
CA ALA A 86 -13.62 8.81 25.30
C ALA A 86 -12.64 10.00 25.27
N SER A 87 -11.68 10.04 26.19
CA SER A 87 -10.61 11.03 26.17
C SER A 87 -9.77 10.94 24.89
N ASN A 88 -9.08 12.02 24.51
CA ASN A 88 -8.23 11.99 23.32
C ASN A 88 -7.08 11.00 23.49
N THR A 89 -6.56 10.85 24.71
CA THR A 89 -5.59 9.80 25.05
C THR A 89 -6.14 8.41 24.73
N ALA A 90 -7.38 8.10 25.14
CA ALA A 90 -8.00 6.80 24.86
C ALA A 90 -8.24 6.57 23.36
N VAL A 91 -8.67 7.60 22.61
CA VAL A 91 -8.75 7.53 21.14
C VAL A 91 -7.37 7.31 20.54
N GLY A 92 -6.35 8.01 21.02
CA GLY A 92 -4.96 7.88 20.57
C GLY A 92 -4.41 6.47 20.78
N LEU A 93 -4.74 5.81 21.89
CA LEU A 93 -4.35 4.42 22.17
C LEU A 93 -4.90 3.43 21.14
N THR A 94 -5.98 3.75 20.41
CA THR A 94 -6.52 2.85 19.38
C THR A 94 -5.55 2.61 18.22
N SER A 95 -4.60 3.50 17.96
CA SER A 95 -3.58 3.26 16.93
C SER A 95 -2.66 2.07 17.29
N LEU A 96 -2.54 1.70 18.57
CA LEU A 96 -1.73 0.57 19.01
C LEU A 96 -2.27 -0.77 18.52
N TYR A 97 -3.54 -0.86 18.14
CA TYR A 97 -4.07 -2.07 17.50
C TYR A 97 -3.35 -2.38 16.18
N GLY A 98 -2.78 -1.38 15.51
CA GLY A 98 -1.92 -1.54 14.34
C GLY A 98 -0.63 -2.32 14.62
N GLY A 99 -0.23 -2.44 15.89
CA GLY A 99 0.89 -3.26 16.33
C GLY A 99 0.81 -4.72 15.87
N ALA A 100 -0.39 -5.27 15.71
CA ALA A 100 -0.57 -6.62 15.18
C ALA A 100 -0.01 -6.76 13.75
N TRP A 101 -0.22 -5.78 12.87
CA TRP A 101 0.35 -5.79 11.52
C TRP A 101 1.87 -5.59 11.52
N ASN A 102 2.40 -4.82 12.47
CA ASN A 102 3.85 -4.63 12.62
C ASN A 102 4.55 -5.92 13.06
N LEU A 103 3.88 -6.77 13.83
CA LEU A 103 4.43 -7.98 14.43
C LEU A 103 4.03 -9.27 13.70
N LYS A 104 3.19 -9.19 12.66
CA LYS A 104 2.64 -10.39 11.97
C LYS A 104 3.70 -11.34 11.41
N PHE A 105 4.90 -10.83 11.14
CA PHE A 105 6.05 -11.65 10.71
C PHE A 105 6.48 -12.69 11.76
N LEU A 106 6.15 -12.49 13.05
CA LEU A 106 6.50 -13.42 14.12
C LEU A 106 5.72 -14.74 14.04
N TRP A 107 4.47 -14.70 13.57
CA TRP A 107 3.61 -15.89 13.47
C TRP A 107 3.26 -16.29 12.03
N SER A 108 3.56 -15.45 11.03
CA SER A 108 3.30 -15.80 9.62
C SER A 108 3.94 -17.13 9.18
N PRO A 109 5.15 -17.54 9.64
CA PRO A 109 5.69 -18.85 9.29
C PRO A 109 4.81 -20.01 9.78
N LEU A 110 4.14 -19.87 10.94
CA LEU A 110 3.25 -20.92 11.45
C LEU A 110 2.01 -21.09 10.55
N VAL A 111 1.47 -19.98 10.04
CA VAL A 111 0.35 -19.99 9.08
C VAL A 111 0.79 -20.65 7.77
N ASP A 112 2.03 -20.40 7.32
CA ASP A 112 2.56 -21.00 6.09
C ASP A 112 2.92 -22.49 6.23
N LEU A 113 3.25 -22.96 7.44
CA LEU A 113 3.67 -24.34 7.71
C LEU A 113 2.52 -25.29 8.04
N THR A 114 1.35 -24.77 8.37
CA THR A 114 0.21 -25.57 8.85
C THR A 114 -0.96 -25.47 7.89
N GLY A 115 -1.78 -26.51 7.79
CA GLY A 115 -2.99 -26.48 6.97
C GLY A 115 -2.72 -26.25 5.47
N THR A 116 -3.77 -25.92 4.73
CA THR A 116 -3.63 -25.52 3.32
C THR A 116 -4.00 -24.05 3.14
N PRO A 117 -3.41 -23.32 2.17
CA PRO A 117 -3.65 -21.88 2.00
C PRO A 117 -5.14 -21.55 1.87
N ARG A 118 -5.91 -22.40 1.17
CA ARG A 118 -7.36 -22.23 1.01
C ARG A 118 -8.09 -22.39 2.34
N ARG A 119 -7.75 -23.41 3.13
CA ARG A 119 -8.37 -23.67 4.44
C ARG A 119 -8.10 -22.54 5.42
N TRP A 120 -6.86 -22.07 5.49
CA TRP A 120 -6.49 -20.95 6.35
C TRP A 120 -7.25 -19.69 5.98
N LEU A 121 -7.31 -19.34 4.69
CA LEU A 121 -8.04 -18.17 4.22
C LEU A 121 -9.50 -18.22 4.67
N ILE A 122 -10.23 -19.30 4.34
CA ILE A 122 -11.66 -19.45 4.70
C ILE A 122 -11.86 -19.45 6.22
N ALA A 123 -10.99 -20.12 6.98
CA ALA A 123 -11.08 -20.14 8.43
C ALA A 123 -10.89 -18.75 9.03
N THR A 124 -9.88 -18.00 8.57
CA THR A 124 -9.61 -16.64 9.04
C THR A 124 -10.69 -15.65 8.63
N ASP A 125 -11.27 -15.78 7.43
CA ASP A 125 -12.44 -15.02 7.00
C ASP A 125 -13.60 -15.17 7.98
N ALA A 126 -13.97 -16.42 8.30
CA ALA A 126 -15.07 -16.72 9.21
C ALA A 126 -14.78 -16.20 10.63
N LEU A 127 -13.55 -16.40 11.13
CA LEU A 127 -13.15 -15.93 12.46
C LEU A 127 -13.17 -14.40 12.56
N VAL A 128 -12.67 -13.69 11.54
CA VAL A 128 -12.71 -12.22 11.51
C VAL A 128 -14.14 -11.73 11.42
N ALA A 129 -14.99 -12.36 10.59
CA ALA A 129 -16.41 -12.02 10.51
C ALA A 129 -17.13 -12.16 11.85
N LEU A 130 -16.90 -13.28 12.56
CA LEU A 130 -17.48 -13.54 13.88
C LEU A 130 -16.96 -12.55 14.92
N ALA A 131 -15.64 -12.28 14.95
CA ALA A 131 -15.04 -11.36 15.90
C ALA A 131 -15.51 -9.92 15.69
N VAL A 132 -15.62 -9.47 14.44
CA VAL A 132 -16.17 -8.16 14.09
C VAL A 132 -17.66 -8.08 14.45
N GLY A 133 -18.44 -9.11 14.14
CA GLY A 133 -19.85 -9.17 14.53
C GLY A 133 -20.05 -9.14 16.05
N ALA A 134 -19.16 -9.79 16.81
CA ALA A 134 -19.19 -9.81 18.26
C ALA A 134 -18.95 -8.43 18.90
N LEU A 135 -18.28 -7.49 18.22
CA LEU A 135 -18.14 -6.09 18.67
C LEU A 135 -19.49 -5.42 18.91
N ALA A 136 -20.55 -5.87 18.22
CA ALA A 136 -21.90 -5.33 18.38
C ALA A 136 -22.44 -5.49 19.81
N ILE A 137 -21.96 -6.48 20.58
CA ILE A 137 -22.43 -6.75 21.95
C ILE A 137 -21.95 -5.66 22.92
N PRO A 138 -20.63 -5.44 23.12
CA PRO A 138 -20.17 -4.35 23.99
C PRO A 138 -20.50 -2.97 23.40
N ALA A 139 -20.52 -2.82 22.07
CA ALA A 139 -20.90 -1.55 21.44
C ALA A 139 -22.37 -1.15 21.73
N ALA A 140 -23.30 -2.10 21.77
CA ALA A 140 -24.70 -1.83 22.13
C ALA A 140 -24.85 -1.32 23.58
N ARG A 141 -23.89 -1.65 24.45
CA ARG A 141 -23.87 -1.26 25.87
C ARG A 141 -22.99 -0.05 26.14
N ALA A 142 -22.41 0.57 25.11
CA ALA A 142 -21.42 1.64 25.27
C ALA A 142 -20.19 1.22 26.11
N ASP A 143 -19.88 -0.08 26.18
CA ASP A 143 -18.77 -0.61 26.97
C ASP A 143 -17.45 -0.44 26.22
N LEU A 144 -16.75 0.66 26.51
CA LEU A 144 -15.46 1.00 25.89
C LEU A 144 -14.39 -0.06 26.16
N GLY A 145 -14.38 -0.65 27.37
CA GLY A 145 -13.40 -1.67 27.75
C GLY A 145 -13.63 -2.98 27.00
N GLY A 146 -14.89 -3.42 26.92
CA GLY A 146 -15.29 -4.58 26.13
C GLY A 146 -14.99 -4.42 24.64
N VAL A 147 -15.27 -3.24 24.06
CA VAL A 147 -14.93 -2.95 22.66
C VAL A 147 -13.41 -2.93 22.46
N ALA A 148 -12.64 -2.33 23.38
CA ALA A 148 -11.18 -2.31 23.29
C ALA A 148 -10.58 -3.72 23.26
N LEU A 149 -11.00 -4.58 24.20
CA LEU A 149 -10.53 -5.97 24.27
C LEU A 149 -10.90 -6.77 23.02
N ALA A 150 -12.12 -6.61 22.53
CA ALA A 150 -12.56 -7.27 21.30
C ALA A 150 -11.78 -6.77 20.07
N LEU A 151 -11.43 -5.48 19.99
CA LEU A 151 -10.61 -4.93 18.91
C LEU A 151 -9.16 -5.46 18.92
N VAL A 152 -8.61 -5.80 20.09
CA VAL A 152 -7.33 -6.54 20.17
C VAL A 152 -7.48 -7.90 19.50
N ALA A 153 -8.52 -8.67 19.83
CA ALA A 153 -8.75 -9.96 19.16
C ALA A 153 -8.95 -9.81 17.65
N VAL A 154 -9.74 -8.81 17.22
CA VAL A 154 -9.95 -8.51 15.80
C VAL A 154 -8.65 -8.12 15.11
N SER A 155 -7.75 -7.36 15.74
CA SER A 155 -6.49 -6.94 15.12
C SER A 155 -5.55 -8.12 14.84
N PHE A 156 -5.42 -9.06 15.79
CA PHE A 156 -4.62 -10.28 15.59
C PHE A 156 -5.24 -11.21 14.53
N LEU A 157 -6.56 -11.38 14.55
CA LEU A 157 -7.27 -12.17 13.54
C LEU A 157 -7.16 -11.54 12.15
N ALA A 158 -7.30 -10.22 12.03
CA ALA A 158 -7.19 -9.48 10.78
C ALA A 158 -5.76 -9.50 10.21
N ALA A 159 -4.74 -9.37 11.07
CA ALA A 159 -3.34 -9.51 10.65
C ALA A 159 -3.01 -10.93 10.18
N THR A 160 -3.61 -11.95 10.80
CA THR A 160 -3.50 -13.36 10.36
C THR A 160 -4.24 -13.60 9.04
N HIS A 161 -5.44 -13.03 8.88
CA HIS A 161 -6.22 -13.09 7.65
C HIS A 161 -5.47 -12.47 6.47
N ASP A 162 -4.82 -11.32 6.71
CA ASP A 162 -3.95 -10.63 5.76
C ASP A 162 -2.81 -11.55 5.26
N VAL A 163 -2.11 -12.24 6.18
CA VAL A 163 -1.10 -13.25 5.82
C VAL A 163 -1.69 -14.38 4.97
N ALA A 164 -2.87 -14.88 5.33
CA ALA A 164 -3.52 -15.97 4.60
C ALA A 164 -3.92 -15.56 3.17
N ILE A 165 -4.47 -14.35 2.97
CA ILE A 165 -4.82 -13.80 1.65
C ILE A 165 -3.57 -13.65 0.78
N ASP A 166 -2.54 -12.99 1.29
CA ASP A 166 -1.31 -12.76 0.52
C ASP A 166 -0.61 -14.09 0.18
N GLY A 167 -0.58 -15.02 1.14
CA GLY A 167 -0.06 -16.37 0.96
C GLY A 167 -0.84 -17.20 -0.06
N PHE A 168 -2.17 -17.09 -0.09
CA PHE A 168 -3.01 -17.74 -1.09
C PHE A 168 -2.79 -17.11 -2.47
N TYR A 169 -2.79 -15.78 -2.56
CA TYR A 169 -2.59 -15.04 -3.81
C TYR A 169 -1.30 -15.44 -4.53
N MET A 170 -0.19 -15.53 -3.78
CA MET A 170 1.11 -15.92 -4.33
C MET A 170 1.15 -17.36 -4.84
N ARG A 171 0.37 -18.27 -4.24
CA ARG A 171 0.34 -19.71 -4.58
C ARG A 171 -0.71 -20.06 -5.64
N ALA A 172 -1.77 -19.25 -5.76
CA ALA A 172 -2.88 -19.50 -6.67
C ALA A 172 -2.63 -18.95 -8.09
N LEU A 173 -1.76 -17.95 -8.24
CA LEU A 173 -1.53 -17.25 -9.51
C LEU A 173 -0.06 -17.32 -9.98
N PRO A 174 0.19 -17.41 -11.29
CA PRO A 174 1.53 -17.24 -11.84
C PRO A 174 1.97 -15.76 -11.77
N LYS A 175 3.29 -15.51 -11.79
CA LYS A 175 3.89 -14.18 -11.50
C LYS A 175 3.44 -13.06 -12.43
N ASP A 176 3.23 -13.37 -13.70
CA ASP A 176 2.69 -12.45 -14.72
C ASP A 176 1.28 -11.97 -14.37
N ARG A 177 0.41 -12.91 -13.97
CA ARG A 177 -0.96 -12.62 -13.51
C ARG A 177 -0.97 -11.87 -12.18
N GLN A 178 0.00 -12.16 -11.30
CA GLN A 178 0.15 -11.43 -10.05
C GLN A 178 0.48 -9.95 -10.31
N ALA A 179 1.30 -9.65 -11.31
CA ALA A 179 1.62 -8.27 -11.69
C ALA A 179 0.39 -7.57 -12.31
N SER A 180 -0.31 -8.24 -13.22
CA SER A 180 -1.48 -7.65 -13.90
C SER A 180 -2.65 -7.33 -12.96
N LEU A 181 -2.80 -8.08 -11.86
CA LEU A 181 -3.89 -7.89 -10.89
C LEU A 181 -3.49 -7.04 -9.67
N SER A 182 -2.23 -6.60 -9.58
CA SER A 182 -1.72 -5.82 -8.44
C SER A 182 -2.47 -4.50 -8.22
N GLY A 183 -2.83 -3.78 -9.29
CA GLY A 183 -3.61 -2.55 -9.20
C GLY A 183 -5.04 -2.78 -8.69
N LEU A 184 -5.65 -3.90 -9.09
CA LEU A 184 -7.01 -4.25 -8.68
C LEU A 184 -7.09 -4.60 -7.20
N ARG A 185 -6.06 -5.26 -6.65
CA ARG A 185 -5.92 -5.51 -5.20
C ARG A 185 -5.96 -4.21 -4.40
N VAL A 186 -5.14 -3.24 -4.79
CA VAL A 186 -5.04 -1.94 -4.12
C VAL A 186 -6.37 -1.18 -4.23
N ALA A 187 -7.03 -1.23 -5.39
CA ALA A 187 -8.34 -0.61 -5.58
C ALA A 187 -9.40 -1.25 -4.67
N ALA A 188 -9.50 -2.58 -4.65
CA ALA A 188 -10.46 -3.31 -3.80
C ALA A 188 -10.25 -3.00 -2.31
N TYR A 189 -9.00 -2.98 -1.86
CA TYR A 189 -8.63 -2.60 -0.49
C TYR A 189 -9.08 -1.17 -0.15
N ARG A 190 -8.85 -0.21 -1.05
CA ARG A 190 -9.27 1.19 -0.85
C ARG A 190 -10.78 1.37 -0.84
N VAL A 191 -11.51 0.61 -1.66
CA VAL A 191 -12.98 0.57 -1.63
C VAL A 191 -13.46 0.02 -0.29
N ALA A 192 -12.82 -1.02 0.24
CA ALA A 192 -13.15 -1.55 1.55
C ALA A 192 -12.92 -0.53 2.68
N MET A 193 -11.83 0.25 2.61
CA MET A 193 -11.61 1.36 3.55
C MET A 193 -12.67 2.45 3.46
N LEU A 194 -13.14 2.77 2.24
CA LEU A 194 -14.24 3.70 2.02
C LEU A 194 -15.54 3.20 2.65
N VAL A 195 -15.82 1.90 2.54
CA VAL A 195 -16.96 1.26 3.21
C VAL A 195 -16.81 1.31 4.73
N GLY A 196 -15.63 1.01 5.28
CA GLY A 196 -15.38 0.99 6.72
C GLY A 196 -15.48 2.35 7.40
N LYS A 197 -14.73 3.35 6.92
CA LYS A 197 -14.72 4.71 7.51
C LYS A 197 -15.88 5.58 7.05
N GLY A 198 -16.43 5.32 5.87
CA GLY A 198 -17.55 6.08 5.30
C GLY A 198 -18.89 5.41 5.60
N ALA A 199 -19.26 4.39 4.83
CA ALA A 199 -20.61 3.81 4.85
C ALA A 199 -21.00 3.22 6.21
N LEU A 200 -20.12 2.44 6.85
CA LEU A 200 -20.41 1.80 8.13
C LEU A 200 -20.48 2.80 9.30
N VAL A 201 -19.62 3.82 9.31
CA VAL A 201 -19.72 4.91 10.29
C VAL A 201 -20.99 5.74 10.07
N ALA A 202 -21.36 6.01 8.81
CA ALA A 202 -22.62 6.69 8.51
C ALA A 202 -23.82 5.87 9.03
N LEU A 203 -23.81 4.54 8.84
CA LEU A 203 -24.81 3.64 9.44
C LEU A 203 -24.80 3.72 10.97
N ALA A 204 -23.64 3.86 11.60
CA ALA A 204 -23.55 4.05 13.05
C ALA A 204 -24.24 5.33 13.52
N GLY A 205 -24.07 6.43 12.78
CA GLY A 205 -24.70 7.72 13.07
C GLY A 205 -26.20 7.75 12.77
N LEU A 206 -26.65 7.05 11.72
CA LEU A 206 -28.06 7.00 11.31
C LEU A 206 -28.90 5.98 12.09
N ALA A 207 -28.28 4.89 12.56
CA ALA A 207 -28.99 3.80 13.23
C ALA A 207 -28.38 3.50 14.61
N SER A 208 -27.23 2.84 14.65
CA SER A 208 -26.50 2.56 15.89
C SER A 208 -25.14 1.92 15.63
N TRP A 209 -24.22 2.02 16.59
CA TRP A 209 -22.96 1.29 16.56
C TRP A 209 -23.13 -0.23 16.54
N ARG A 210 -24.19 -0.75 17.17
CA ARG A 210 -24.57 -2.16 17.05
C ARG A 210 -24.87 -2.54 15.60
N ALA A 211 -25.67 -1.74 14.90
CA ALA A 211 -25.98 -1.96 13.48
C ALA A 211 -24.72 -1.89 12.60
N CYS A 212 -23.82 -0.94 12.87
CA CYS A 212 -22.53 -0.82 12.17
C CYS A 212 -21.70 -2.11 12.27
N PHE A 213 -21.45 -2.62 13.49
CA PHE A 213 -20.63 -3.82 13.66
C PHE A 213 -21.32 -5.10 13.19
N LEU A 214 -22.65 -5.22 13.32
CA LEU A 214 -23.40 -6.34 12.75
C LEU A 214 -23.37 -6.32 11.22
N ALA A 215 -23.51 -5.15 10.58
CA ALA A 215 -23.40 -5.03 9.14
C ALA A 215 -21.98 -5.37 8.66
N ALA A 216 -20.95 -4.88 9.37
CA ALA A 216 -19.56 -5.21 9.09
C ALA A 216 -19.29 -6.73 9.16
N GLY A 217 -19.71 -7.37 10.26
CA GLY A 217 -19.60 -8.81 10.44
C GLY A 217 -20.42 -9.59 9.41
N GLY A 218 -21.60 -9.10 9.04
CA GLY A 218 -22.44 -9.69 7.99
C GLY A 218 -21.82 -9.63 6.60
N ILE A 219 -21.21 -8.49 6.22
CA ILE A 219 -20.47 -8.35 4.96
C ILE A 219 -19.30 -9.34 4.92
N LEU A 220 -18.51 -9.41 6.00
CA LEU A 220 -17.38 -10.34 6.10
C LEU A 220 -17.84 -11.80 6.12
N GLY A 221 -18.96 -12.10 6.77
CA GLY A 221 -19.55 -13.45 6.78
C GLY A 221 -20.05 -13.87 5.40
N ALA A 222 -20.68 -12.94 4.66
CA ALA A 222 -21.06 -13.17 3.28
C ALA A 222 -19.85 -13.40 2.37
N LEU A 223 -18.74 -12.68 2.60
CA LEU A 223 -17.47 -12.93 1.91
C LEU A 223 -16.88 -14.30 2.28
N ALA A 224 -16.93 -14.71 3.55
CA ALA A 224 -16.47 -16.03 3.97
C ALA A 224 -17.23 -17.16 3.25
N LEU A 225 -18.56 -17.03 3.14
CA LEU A 225 -19.41 -17.96 2.37
C LEU A 225 -19.10 -17.92 0.88
N LEU A 226 -18.94 -16.72 0.32
CA LEU A 226 -18.55 -16.53 -1.07
C LEU A 226 -17.21 -17.19 -1.36
N HIS A 227 -16.20 -16.98 -0.53
CA HIS A 227 -14.86 -17.53 -0.68
C HIS A 227 -14.85 -19.06 -0.51
N ALA A 228 -15.70 -19.61 0.36
CA ALA A 228 -15.87 -21.06 0.48
C ALA A 228 -16.35 -21.71 -0.85
N TRP A 229 -17.15 -20.99 -1.64
CA TRP A 229 -17.65 -21.43 -2.94
C TRP A 229 -16.73 -21.04 -4.12
N LEU A 230 -16.24 -19.80 -4.14
CA LEU A 230 -15.56 -19.17 -5.27
C LEU A 230 -14.06 -19.48 -5.33
N LEU A 231 -13.40 -19.72 -4.18
CA LEU A 231 -11.95 -19.89 -4.16
C LEU A 231 -11.55 -21.21 -4.84
N PRO A 232 -10.66 -21.15 -5.86
CA PRO A 232 -10.16 -22.36 -6.49
C PRO A 232 -9.30 -23.17 -5.51
N ALA A 233 -9.16 -24.47 -5.78
CA ALA A 233 -8.07 -25.22 -5.18
C ALA A 233 -6.74 -24.60 -5.65
N PRO A 234 -5.80 -24.24 -4.75
CA PRO A 234 -4.49 -23.71 -5.12
C PRO A 234 -3.80 -24.60 -6.14
N ARG A 235 -3.12 -24.01 -7.14
CA ARG A 235 -2.35 -24.78 -8.13
C ARG A 235 -1.33 -25.73 -7.49
N SER A 236 -0.67 -25.29 -6.41
CA SER A 236 0.23 -26.12 -5.61
C SER A 236 -0.46 -27.37 -5.04
N GLU A 237 -1.71 -27.30 -4.58
CA GLU A 237 -2.44 -28.47 -4.10
C GLU A 237 -2.80 -29.44 -5.24
N VAL A 238 -3.03 -28.93 -6.46
CA VAL A 238 -3.33 -29.74 -7.65
C VAL A 238 -2.07 -30.38 -8.24
N GLU A 239 -0.94 -29.66 -8.21
CA GLU A 239 0.38 -30.14 -8.63
C GLU A 239 0.93 -31.17 -7.63
N ASP A 240 0.81 -30.92 -6.32
CA ASP A 240 1.20 -31.84 -5.24
C ASP A 240 0.36 -33.14 -5.25
N ALA A 241 -0.90 -33.08 -5.73
CA ALA A 241 -1.77 -34.24 -5.88
C ALA A 241 -1.51 -35.05 -7.16
N ARG A 242 -0.83 -34.48 -8.17
CA ARG A 242 -0.57 -35.12 -9.48
C ARG A 242 0.88 -35.57 -9.66
N GLY A 243 1.83 -35.04 -8.90
CA GLY A 243 3.24 -35.45 -8.92
C GLY A 243 3.60 -36.48 -7.82
N PRO A 244 4.82 -37.05 -7.85
CA PRO A 244 5.37 -37.70 -6.66
C PRO A 244 5.34 -36.67 -5.54
N LYS A 245 4.80 -37.03 -4.37
CA LYS A 245 4.70 -36.17 -3.19
C LYS A 245 6.02 -35.39 -3.05
N PRO A 246 6.04 -34.06 -3.30
CA PRO A 246 7.28 -33.33 -3.21
C PRO A 246 7.85 -33.58 -1.81
N ALA A 247 9.16 -33.78 -1.72
CA ALA A 247 9.84 -33.70 -0.43
C ALA A 247 9.29 -32.45 0.25
N ALA A 248 8.79 -32.61 1.50
CA ALA A 248 8.15 -31.54 2.25
C ALA A 248 8.90 -30.24 1.95
N PRO A 249 8.22 -29.18 1.47
CA PRO A 249 8.90 -27.98 1.01
C PRO A 249 9.92 -27.65 2.08
N GLU A 250 11.22 -27.68 1.73
CA GLU A 250 12.24 -27.39 2.72
C GLU A 250 11.74 -26.13 3.41
N PRO A 251 11.51 -26.16 4.74
CA PRO A 251 11.12 -24.96 5.42
C PRO A 251 12.24 -24.00 5.04
N ARG A 252 11.93 -23.01 4.20
CA ARG A 252 12.80 -21.86 4.03
C ARG A 252 12.72 -21.20 5.37
N ALA A 253 13.47 -21.75 6.33
CA ALA A 253 13.75 -21.12 7.59
C ALA A 253 14.09 -19.71 7.16
N VAL A 254 13.32 -18.74 7.65
CA VAL A 254 13.70 -17.34 7.54
C VAL A 254 15.08 -17.33 8.16
N SER A 255 16.09 -17.39 7.29
CA SER A 255 17.45 -17.52 7.77
C SER A 255 17.66 -16.21 8.50
N ILE A 256 17.75 -16.28 9.83
CA ILE A 256 17.99 -15.11 10.66
C ILE A 256 19.22 -14.39 10.10
N ALA A 257 20.19 -15.12 9.56
CA ALA A 257 21.33 -14.58 8.83
C ALA A 257 20.94 -13.80 7.55
N ARG A 258 20.00 -14.28 6.73
CA ARG A 258 19.49 -13.53 5.55
C ARG A 258 18.66 -12.31 5.94
N PHE A 259 17.84 -12.42 7.00
CA PHE A 259 17.10 -11.29 7.56
C PHE A 259 18.06 -10.21 8.09
N LEU A 260 18.99 -10.59 8.96
CA LEU A 260 20.04 -9.70 9.45
C LEU A 260 20.92 -9.16 8.33
N GLY A 261 21.17 -9.96 7.29
CA GLY A 261 21.86 -9.55 6.06
C GLY A 261 21.13 -8.42 5.33
N ALA A 262 19.81 -8.52 5.18
CA ALA A 262 18.99 -7.45 4.60
C ALA A 262 19.00 -6.18 5.46
N PHE A 263 18.91 -6.30 6.80
CA PHE A 263 19.01 -5.14 7.70
C PHE A 263 20.38 -4.47 7.61
N ARG A 264 21.46 -5.25 7.64
CA ARG A 264 22.83 -4.74 7.48
C ARG A 264 23.01 -4.07 6.11
N SER A 265 22.48 -4.66 5.04
CA SER A 265 22.54 -4.08 3.69
C SER A 265 21.78 -2.76 3.61
N PHE A 266 20.62 -2.65 4.27
CA PHE A 266 19.86 -1.40 4.35
C PHE A 266 20.63 -0.31 5.11
N LEU A 267 21.25 -0.67 6.24
CA LEU A 267 22.04 0.24 7.06
C LEU A 267 23.39 0.62 6.42
N ALA A 268 23.91 -0.20 5.51
CA ALA A 268 25.12 0.07 4.75
C ALA A 268 24.91 1.05 3.59
N GLN A 269 23.67 1.47 3.30
CA GLN A 269 23.41 2.42 2.23
C GLN A 269 24.09 3.78 2.49
N PRO A 270 24.59 4.47 1.45
CA PRO A 270 25.08 5.83 1.59
C PRO A 270 23.99 6.73 2.20
N ARG A 271 24.34 7.44 3.28
CA ARG A 271 23.42 8.28 4.06
C ARG A 271 22.23 7.51 4.66
N ALA A 272 22.40 6.23 5.03
CA ALA A 272 21.37 5.43 5.68
C ALA A 272 20.69 6.15 6.87
N ALA A 273 21.46 6.84 7.71
CA ALA A 273 20.91 7.62 8.83
C ALA A 273 19.93 8.71 8.35
N ALA A 274 20.25 9.43 7.27
CA ALA A 274 19.36 10.45 6.70
C ALA A 274 18.13 9.82 6.03
N ILE A 275 18.28 8.65 5.39
CA ILE A 275 17.16 7.90 4.80
C ILE A 275 16.20 7.43 5.90
N ILE A 276 16.72 6.84 6.97
CA ILE A 276 15.91 6.38 8.12
C ILE A 276 15.24 7.57 8.79
N ALA A 277 15.98 8.64 9.08
CA ALA A 277 15.42 9.86 9.66
C ALA A 277 14.32 10.44 8.75
N PHE A 278 14.51 10.43 7.43
CA PHE A 278 13.49 10.89 6.50
C PHE A 278 12.26 9.97 6.51
N ILE A 279 12.44 8.65 6.51
CA ILE A 279 11.33 7.68 6.60
C ILE A 279 10.48 7.92 7.85
N LEU A 280 11.13 8.17 8.99
CA LEU A 280 10.46 8.38 10.26
C LEU A 280 9.80 9.77 10.35
N LEU A 281 10.48 10.83 9.88
CA LEU A 281 10.05 12.22 10.08
C LEU A 281 9.17 12.76 8.96
N PHE A 282 9.23 12.21 7.75
CA PHE A 282 8.43 12.68 6.60
C PHE A 282 6.91 12.55 6.85
N LYS A 283 6.50 11.57 7.64
CA LYS A 283 5.09 11.32 8.00
C LYS A 283 4.76 11.58 9.46
N ALA A 284 5.71 12.04 10.27
CA ALA A 284 5.48 12.24 11.70
C ALA A 284 4.41 13.30 11.98
N GLY A 285 4.47 14.45 11.30
CA GLY A 285 3.47 15.52 11.44
C GLY A 285 2.08 15.08 11.03
N ASP A 286 1.93 14.48 9.84
CA ASP A 286 0.67 13.88 9.37
C ASP A 286 0.15 12.86 10.39
N ALA A 287 1.01 11.97 10.89
CA ALA A 287 0.60 10.92 11.82
C ALA A 287 0.03 11.48 13.13
N LEU A 288 0.67 12.52 13.69
CA LEU A 288 0.16 13.23 14.87
C LEU A 288 -1.17 13.92 14.59
N MET A 289 -1.28 14.59 13.44
CA MET A 289 -2.50 15.30 13.06
C MET A 289 -3.67 14.35 12.79
N PHE A 290 -3.46 13.29 12.01
CA PHE A 290 -4.50 12.36 11.60
C PHE A 290 -5.10 11.60 12.77
N ALA A 291 -4.27 11.20 13.72
CA ALA A 291 -4.72 10.52 14.93
C ALA A 291 -5.79 11.33 15.69
N MET A 292 -5.69 12.65 15.66
CA MET A 292 -6.58 13.57 16.38
C MET A 292 -7.55 14.35 15.48
N SER A 293 -7.62 13.99 14.19
CA SER A 293 -8.56 14.60 13.23
C SER A 293 -10.02 14.34 13.62
N THR A 294 -10.39 13.08 13.86
CA THR A 294 -11.75 12.68 14.24
C THR A 294 -12.21 13.32 15.57
N PRO A 295 -11.42 13.27 16.66
CA PRO A 295 -11.74 14.00 17.90
C PRO A 295 -11.95 15.50 17.71
N LEU A 296 -11.11 16.17 16.92
CA LEU A 296 -11.31 17.58 16.59
C LEU A 296 -12.66 17.80 15.92
N LEU A 297 -13.00 17.02 14.89
CA LEU A 297 -14.26 17.19 14.17
C LEU A 297 -15.47 17.05 15.10
N LYS A 298 -15.41 16.12 16.07
CA LYS A 298 -16.44 16.02 17.12
C LYS A 298 -16.46 17.28 18.00
N GLN A 299 -15.31 17.80 18.40
CA GLN A 299 -15.24 19.04 19.21
C GLN A 299 -15.80 20.26 18.46
N LEU A 300 -15.65 20.31 17.13
CA LEU A 300 -16.24 21.33 16.26
C LEU A 300 -17.76 21.16 16.08
N GLY A 301 -18.37 20.14 16.69
CA GLY A 301 -19.83 19.94 16.69
C GLY A 301 -20.35 19.08 15.54
N LEU A 302 -19.49 18.46 14.73
CA LEU A 302 -19.95 17.55 13.69
C LEU A 302 -20.45 16.25 14.32
N ASP A 303 -21.65 15.82 13.95
CA ASP A 303 -22.19 14.52 14.34
C ASP A 303 -21.49 13.36 13.61
N THR A 304 -21.74 12.13 14.04
CA THR A 304 -21.08 10.93 13.49
C THR A 304 -21.36 10.76 12.00
N THR A 305 -22.59 11.04 11.56
CA THR A 305 -22.98 10.95 10.14
C THR A 305 -22.22 11.95 9.28
N THR A 306 -22.10 13.20 9.72
CA THR A 306 -21.36 14.25 9.01
C THR A 306 -19.87 13.93 8.98
N ARG A 307 -19.28 13.46 10.08
CA ARG A 307 -17.86 13.01 10.10
C ARG A 307 -17.63 11.86 9.12
N ALA A 308 -18.56 10.92 9.02
CA ALA A 308 -18.51 9.82 8.06
C ALA A 308 -18.49 10.31 6.61
N PHE A 309 -19.36 11.26 6.24
CA PHE A 309 -19.37 11.79 4.88
C PHE A 309 -18.15 12.67 4.57
N VAL A 310 -17.76 13.56 5.49
CA VAL A 310 -16.66 14.51 5.27
C VAL A 310 -15.30 13.82 5.32
N SER A 311 -14.98 13.14 6.41
CA SER A 311 -13.65 12.51 6.61
C SER A 311 -13.59 11.08 6.08
N GLY A 312 -14.69 10.33 6.18
CA GLY A 312 -14.79 8.96 5.69
C GLY A 312 -14.90 8.91 4.17
N THR A 313 -15.93 9.50 3.59
CA THR A 313 -16.19 9.41 2.15
C THR A 313 -15.37 10.40 1.34
N ALA A 314 -15.66 11.70 1.48
CA ALA A 314 -15.02 12.74 0.68
C ALA A 314 -13.51 12.81 0.91
N GLY A 315 -13.08 12.72 2.18
CA GLY A 315 -11.67 12.66 2.55
C GLY A 315 -10.94 11.45 1.94
N THR A 316 -11.50 10.24 2.01
CA THR A 316 -10.85 9.06 1.42
C THR A 316 -10.75 9.16 -0.10
N ILE A 317 -11.81 9.63 -0.77
CA ILE A 317 -11.78 9.91 -2.22
C ILE A 317 -10.70 10.94 -2.55
N GLY A 318 -10.62 12.03 -1.78
CA GLY A 318 -9.58 13.05 -1.91
C GLY A 318 -8.17 12.46 -1.82
N GLY A 319 -7.91 11.60 -0.83
CA GLY A 319 -6.63 10.91 -0.70
C GLY A 319 -6.31 9.95 -1.83
N ILE A 320 -7.31 9.25 -2.38
CA ILE A 320 -7.13 8.40 -3.57
C ILE A 320 -6.73 9.24 -4.77
N VAL A 321 -7.51 10.27 -5.09
CA VAL A 321 -7.25 11.20 -6.18
C VAL A 321 -5.88 11.86 -6.02
N GLY A 322 -5.55 12.30 -4.81
CA GLY A 322 -4.26 12.88 -4.47
C GLY A 322 -3.10 11.92 -4.73
N SER A 323 -3.22 10.66 -4.33
CA SER A 323 -2.17 9.66 -4.58
C SER A 323 -1.96 9.38 -6.08
N MET A 324 -3.03 9.37 -6.87
CA MET A 324 -2.94 9.24 -8.33
C MET A 324 -2.27 10.47 -8.94
N ALA A 325 -2.70 11.67 -8.53
CA ALA A 325 -2.11 12.93 -8.98
C ALA A 325 -0.62 13.04 -8.63
N GLY A 326 -0.23 12.62 -7.41
CA GLY A 326 1.16 12.55 -6.99
C GLY A 326 1.98 11.57 -7.83
N GLY A 327 1.45 10.38 -8.10
CA GLY A 327 2.09 9.41 -8.99
C GLY A 327 2.32 9.96 -10.40
N VAL A 328 1.32 10.61 -11.00
CA VAL A 328 1.43 11.26 -12.31
C VAL A 328 2.45 12.41 -12.29
N LEU A 329 2.45 13.24 -11.23
CA LEU A 329 3.39 14.34 -11.08
C LEU A 329 4.85 13.84 -11.02
N ILE A 330 5.10 12.77 -10.27
CA ILE A 330 6.43 12.16 -10.14
C ILE A 330 6.86 11.49 -11.44
N ALA A 331 5.94 10.82 -12.14
CA ALA A 331 6.21 10.22 -13.44
C ALA A 331 6.63 11.28 -14.48
N ARG A 332 5.99 12.47 -14.46
CA ARG A 332 6.28 13.56 -15.40
C ARG A 332 7.51 14.39 -15.05
N ARG A 333 7.70 14.75 -13.78
CA ARG A 333 8.76 15.69 -13.35
C ARG A 333 9.98 15.02 -12.72
N GLY A 334 9.86 13.73 -12.40
CA GLY A 334 10.84 12.97 -11.63
C GLY A 334 10.72 13.23 -10.12
N LEU A 335 11.09 12.22 -9.32
CA LEU A 335 11.05 12.32 -7.85
C LEU A 335 11.94 13.47 -7.34
N ALA A 336 13.11 13.66 -7.94
CA ALA A 336 14.09 14.64 -7.48
C ALA A 336 13.55 16.08 -7.45
N ARG A 337 12.74 16.45 -8.44
CA ARG A 337 12.14 17.79 -8.56
C ARG A 337 10.82 17.91 -7.79
N ALA A 338 10.11 16.80 -7.61
CA ALA A 338 8.78 16.80 -6.99
C ALA A 338 8.82 16.69 -5.46
N LEU A 339 9.82 16.01 -4.88
CA LEU A 339 9.81 15.64 -3.45
C LEU A 339 9.75 16.84 -2.50
N VAL A 340 10.57 17.87 -2.72
CA VAL A 340 10.64 19.03 -1.82
C VAL A 340 9.36 19.88 -1.88
N PRO A 341 8.82 20.26 -3.07
CA PRO A 341 7.53 20.94 -3.15
C PRO A 341 6.40 20.14 -2.50
N ILE A 342 6.36 18.82 -2.69
CA ILE A 342 5.35 17.96 -2.06
C ILE A 342 5.50 17.96 -0.54
N ALA A 343 6.72 17.86 -0.01
CA ALA A 343 6.98 17.90 1.43
C ALA A 343 6.53 19.23 2.05
N ILE A 344 6.82 20.35 1.39
CA ILE A 344 6.37 21.69 1.83
C ILE A 344 4.85 21.76 1.81
N LEU A 345 4.21 21.32 0.72
CA LEU A 345 2.76 21.35 0.59
C LEU A 345 2.09 20.51 1.69
N GLN A 346 2.60 19.31 1.97
CA GLN A 346 2.09 18.43 3.04
C GLN A 346 2.25 19.07 4.42
N SER A 347 3.41 19.65 4.70
CA SER A 347 3.65 20.40 5.93
C SER A 347 2.64 21.55 6.10
N LEU A 348 2.45 22.37 5.06
CA LEU A 348 1.50 23.49 5.10
C LEU A 348 0.03 23.03 5.24
N ALA A 349 -0.33 21.87 4.70
CA ALA A 349 -1.69 21.34 4.84
C ALA A 349 -2.06 21.02 6.30
N ILE A 350 -1.10 20.70 7.17
CA ILE A 350 -1.33 20.49 8.61
C ILE A 350 -1.87 21.78 9.27
N LEU A 351 -1.46 22.95 8.79
CA LEU A 351 -1.93 24.24 9.32
C LEU A 351 -3.43 24.47 9.07
N LEU A 352 -4.04 23.77 8.10
CA LEU A 352 -5.49 23.81 7.91
C LEU A 352 -6.22 23.29 9.16
N TYR A 353 -5.69 22.24 9.79
CA TYR A 353 -6.25 21.69 11.04
C TYR A 353 -6.05 22.62 12.23
N ALA A 354 -4.88 23.27 12.33
CA ALA A 354 -4.66 24.31 13.34
C ALA A 354 -5.64 25.49 13.17
N ALA A 355 -5.88 25.92 11.92
CA ALA A 355 -6.78 27.02 11.59
C ALA A 355 -8.24 26.68 11.93
N ILE A 356 -8.75 25.52 11.53
CA ILE A 356 -10.14 25.14 11.86
C ILE A 356 -10.34 24.89 13.36
N ALA A 357 -9.30 24.39 14.07
CA ALA A 357 -9.35 24.23 15.52
C ALA A 357 -9.45 25.57 16.27
N ALA A 358 -8.73 26.60 15.80
CA ALA A 358 -8.75 27.93 16.39
C ALA A 358 -10.01 28.72 16.01
N ALA A 359 -10.37 28.76 14.72
CA ALA A 359 -11.40 29.64 14.20
C ALA A 359 -12.83 29.09 14.34
N ARG A 360 -12.98 27.76 14.48
CA ARG A 360 -14.28 27.06 14.50
C ARG A 360 -15.23 27.51 13.37
N PRO A 361 -14.79 27.42 12.10
CA PRO A 361 -15.54 27.95 10.96
C PRO A 361 -16.79 27.11 10.63
N PRO A 362 -17.68 27.58 9.74
CA PRO A 362 -18.82 26.79 9.28
C PRO A 362 -18.40 25.48 8.59
N LEU A 363 -19.33 24.51 8.56
CA LEU A 363 -19.12 23.15 8.04
C LEU A 363 -18.45 23.11 6.66
N ALA A 364 -18.82 24.01 5.75
CA ALA A 364 -18.26 24.04 4.39
C ALA A 364 -16.74 24.25 4.40
N LEU A 365 -16.22 25.11 5.28
CA LEU A 365 -14.79 25.36 5.42
C LEU A 365 -14.07 24.22 6.14
N ILE A 366 -14.72 23.60 7.14
CA ILE A 366 -14.21 22.38 7.78
C ILE A 366 -14.06 21.27 6.74
N ALA A 367 -15.09 21.03 5.93
CA ALA A 367 -15.08 20.00 4.90
C ALA A 367 -14.03 20.27 3.82
N ALA A 368 -13.91 21.53 3.37
CA ALA A 368 -12.88 21.93 2.41
C ALA A 368 -11.47 21.68 2.97
N ALA A 369 -11.22 22.00 4.25
CA ALA A 369 -9.95 21.75 4.91
C ALA A 369 -9.62 20.24 4.97
N VAL A 370 -10.58 19.42 5.42
CA VAL A 370 -10.40 17.95 5.51
C VAL A 370 -10.12 17.33 4.15
N VAL A 371 -10.87 17.69 3.11
CA VAL A 371 -10.69 17.13 1.76
C VAL A 371 -9.38 17.59 1.13
N THR A 372 -9.02 18.86 1.30
CA THR A 372 -7.76 19.41 0.79
C THR A 372 -6.56 18.75 1.46
N GLU A 373 -6.60 18.61 2.78
CA GLU A 373 -5.53 17.96 3.53
C GLU A 373 -5.38 16.49 3.09
N GLN A 374 -6.48 15.72 3.02
CA GLN A 374 -6.44 14.34 2.55
C GLN A 374 -5.88 14.21 1.12
N LEU A 375 -6.24 15.12 0.21
CA LEU A 375 -5.69 15.16 -1.14
C LEU A 375 -4.17 15.35 -1.11
N VAL A 376 -3.70 16.32 -0.35
CA VAL A 376 -2.25 16.60 -0.21
C VAL A 376 -1.52 15.42 0.45
N ALA A 377 -2.08 14.83 1.50
CA ALA A 377 -1.54 13.63 2.15
C ALA A 377 -1.46 12.45 1.17
N GLY A 378 -2.43 12.33 0.26
CA GLY A 378 -2.42 11.39 -0.86
C GLY A 378 -1.21 11.61 -1.78
N VAL A 379 -0.99 12.86 -2.23
CA VAL A 379 0.17 13.24 -3.07
C VAL A 379 1.48 12.89 -2.37
N GLY A 380 1.60 13.24 -1.08
CA GLY A 380 2.78 12.94 -0.28
C GLY A 380 3.01 11.44 -0.06
N SER A 381 1.96 10.66 0.10
CA SER A 381 2.05 9.19 0.21
C SER A 381 2.57 8.55 -1.09
N ALA A 382 2.16 9.04 -2.25
CA ALA A 382 2.71 8.58 -3.53
C ALA A 382 4.21 8.90 -3.67
N ALA A 383 4.61 10.12 -3.30
CA ALA A 383 6.03 10.51 -3.28
C ALA A 383 6.87 9.64 -2.35
N PHE A 384 6.33 9.33 -1.18
CA PHE A 384 6.99 8.49 -0.20
C PHE A 384 7.18 7.05 -0.68
N VAL A 385 6.14 6.45 -1.27
CA VAL A 385 6.23 5.08 -1.81
C VAL A 385 7.25 5.02 -2.94
N VAL A 386 7.25 5.98 -3.87
CA VAL A 386 8.25 6.03 -4.95
C VAL A 386 9.66 6.22 -4.39
N PHE A 387 9.83 7.06 -3.36
CA PHE A 387 11.11 7.22 -2.67
C PHE A 387 11.60 5.89 -2.08
N LEU A 388 10.76 5.18 -1.32
CA LEU A 388 11.08 3.88 -0.75
C LEU A 388 11.49 2.88 -1.84
N MET A 389 10.71 2.81 -2.93
CA MET A 389 11.04 1.93 -4.07
C MET A 389 12.41 2.24 -4.66
N ARG A 390 12.80 3.52 -4.78
CA ARG A 390 14.14 3.89 -5.27
C ARG A 390 15.27 3.56 -4.28
N ARG A 391 14.99 3.44 -2.98
CA ARG A 391 15.98 3.00 -1.99
C ARG A 391 16.14 1.47 -1.96
N CYS A 392 15.30 0.73 -2.67
CA CYS A 392 15.39 -0.72 -2.75
C CYS A 392 16.49 -1.14 -3.75
N ALA A 393 17.72 -1.30 -3.26
CA ALA A 393 18.88 -1.74 -4.05
C ALA A 393 19.31 -3.20 -3.77
N GLY A 394 20.10 -3.77 -4.69
CA GLY A 394 20.79 -5.06 -4.51
C GLY A 394 19.90 -6.30 -4.58
N GLU A 395 20.33 -7.36 -3.90
CA GLU A 395 19.60 -8.64 -3.78
C GLU A 395 18.36 -8.52 -2.86
N TYR A 396 18.38 -7.56 -1.91
CA TYR A 396 17.39 -7.45 -0.83
C TYR A 396 16.27 -6.42 -1.09
N LYS A 397 15.93 -6.13 -2.36
CA LYS A 397 14.96 -5.06 -2.71
C LYS A 397 13.62 -5.16 -1.98
N ALA A 398 13.03 -6.36 -1.97
CA ALA A 398 11.74 -6.60 -1.31
C ALA A 398 11.85 -6.39 0.22
N SER A 399 12.94 -6.86 0.82
CA SER A 399 13.20 -6.67 2.26
C SER A 399 13.43 -5.20 2.61
N HIS A 400 14.15 -4.44 1.78
CA HIS A 400 14.33 -2.99 1.98
C HIS A 400 13.00 -2.24 1.95
N PHE A 401 12.10 -2.59 1.02
CA PHE A 401 10.77 -2.01 0.97
C PHE A 401 9.96 -2.34 2.22
N ALA A 402 10.02 -3.59 2.68
CA ALA A 402 9.36 -4.04 3.91
C ALA A 402 9.91 -3.31 5.16
N ILE A 403 11.23 -3.12 5.26
CA ILE A 403 11.85 -2.35 6.37
C ILE A 403 11.34 -0.90 6.37
N GLY A 404 11.37 -0.22 5.21
CA GLY A 404 10.95 1.17 5.12
C GLY A 404 9.46 1.38 5.44
N THR A 405 8.59 0.47 4.97
CA THR A 405 7.16 0.51 5.29
C THR A 405 6.86 0.14 6.75
N ALA A 406 7.61 -0.79 7.35
CA ALA A 406 7.50 -1.12 8.77
C ALA A 406 7.91 0.07 9.68
N LEU A 407 9.00 0.77 9.34
CA LEU A 407 9.42 1.98 10.05
C LEU A 407 8.35 3.08 10.00
N MET A 408 7.71 3.27 8.84
CA MET A 408 6.59 4.20 8.70
C MET A 408 5.41 3.78 9.59
N SER A 409 5.02 2.51 9.53
CA SER A 409 3.87 2.01 10.31
C SER A 409 4.11 2.14 11.82
N LEU A 410 5.34 1.91 12.28
CA LEU A 410 5.73 2.11 13.67
C LEU A 410 5.49 3.57 14.12
N ILE A 411 5.92 4.56 13.33
CA ILE A 411 5.68 5.98 13.64
C ILE A 411 4.18 6.27 13.71
N THR A 412 3.38 5.78 12.76
CA THR A 412 1.93 5.99 12.80
C THR A 412 1.27 5.33 14.02
N THR A 413 1.79 4.18 14.44
CA THR A 413 1.30 3.44 15.61
C THR A 413 1.59 4.20 16.90
N LEU A 414 2.79 4.78 17.03
CA LEU A 414 3.23 5.51 18.23
C LEU A 414 2.74 6.96 18.28
N ALA A 415 2.43 7.56 17.14
CA ALA A 415 1.90 8.93 17.07
C ALA A 415 0.52 9.07 17.71
N GLY A 416 -0.30 8.02 17.71
CA GLY A 416 -1.64 8.04 18.31
C GLY A 416 -1.64 8.35 19.81
N PRO A 417 -0.98 7.55 20.67
CA PRO A 417 -0.92 7.84 22.11
C PRO A 417 -0.30 9.20 22.41
N ALA A 418 0.78 9.56 21.70
CA ALA A 418 1.46 10.85 21.89
C ALA A 418 0.56 12.04 21.55
N SER A 419 -0.12 12.00 20.39
CA SER A 419 -1.04 13.06 19.98
C SER A 419 -2.27 13.15 20.88
N GLY A 420 -2.83 12.02 21.32
CA GLY A 420 -3.98 11.99 22.23
C GLY A 420 -3.66 12.59 23.59
N TRP A 421 -2.52 12.22 24.17
CA TRP A 421 -2.04 12.80 25.41
C TRP A 421 -1.78 14.31 25.27
N LEU A 422 -1.09 14.74 24.19
CA LEU A 422 -0.85 16.16 23.93
C LEU A 422 -2.15 16.95 23.73
N ALA A 423 -3.15 16.38 23.04
CA ALA A 423 -4.46 17.02 22.86
C ALA A 423 -5.18 17.25 24.19
N ASP A 424 -5.15 16.27 25.10
CA ASP A 424 -5.78 16.40 26.41
C ASP A 424 -5.10 17.47 27.28
N GLN A 425 -3.78 17.65 27.15
CA GLN A 425 -3.02 18.64 27.95
C GLN A 425 -3.04 20.05 27.37
N LEU A 426 -2.89 20.18 26.04
CA LEU A 426 -2.62 21.46 25.37
C LEU A 426 -3.76 21.93 24.47
N GLY A 427 -4.74 21.07 24.19
CA GLY A 427 -5.78 21.29 23.21
C GLY A 427 -5.31 21.11 21.75
N PHE A 428 -6.28 21.08 20.84
CA PHE A 428 -6.05 20.73 19.44
C PHE A 428 -5.21 21.74 18.66
N THR A 429 -5.43 23.05 18.87
CA THR A 429 -4.67 24.08 18.15
C THR A 429 -3.18 23.95 18.41
N ALA A 430 -2.78 23.81 19.68
CA ALA A 430 -1.38 23.61 20.06
C ALA A 430 -0.84 22.28 19.51
N LEU A 431 -1.60 21.19 19.61
CA LEU A 431 -1.23 19.90 19.01
C LEU A 431 -0.93 20.03 17.51
N PHE A 432 -1.79 20.69 16.72
CA PHE A 432 -1.58 20.77 15.28
C PHE A 432 -0.41 21.69 14.91
N LEU A 433 -0.11 22.71 15.71
CA LEU A 433 1.12 23.48 15.58
C LEU A 433 2.36 22.64 15.91
N ILE A 434 2.30 21.80 16.95
CA ILE A 434 3.37 20.83 17.27
C ILE A 434 3.54 19.83 16.12
N ALA A 435 2.44 19.30 15.57
CA ALA A 435 2.47 18.40 14.41
C ALA A 435 3.09 19.07 13.18
N TRP A 436 2.78 20.34 12.93
CA TRP A 436 3.41 21.13 11.88
C TRP A 436 4.92 21.27 12.11
N ILE A 437 5.35 21.66 13.31
CA ILE A 437 6.77 21.77 13.68
C ILE A 437 7.48 20.42 13.50
N ALA A 438 6.84 19.31 13.93
CA ALA A 438 7.36 17.96 13.79
C ALA A 438 7.51 17.51 12.32
N SER A 439 6.79 18.14 11.37
CA SER A 439 6.95 17.87 9.94
C SER A 439 8.16 18.57 9.31
N LEU A 440 8.63 19.69 9.89
CA LEU A 440 9.69 20.53 9.30
C LEU A 440 11.03 19.78 9.11
N PRO A 441 11.49 18.93 10.06
CA PRO A 441 12.68 18.09 9.82
C PRO A 441 12.54 17.18 8.60
N GLY A 442 11.36 16.62 8.35
CA GLY A 442 11.08 15.83 7.16
C GLY A 442 11.23 16.64 5.87
N VAL A 443 10.77 17.89 5.86
CA VAL A 443 10.94 18.84 4.74
C VAL A 443 12.41 19.19 4.53
N ALA A 444 13.17 19.41 5.60
CA ALA A 444 14.61 19.68 5.52
C ALA A 444 15.36 18.47 4.93
N LEU A 445 15.08 17.28 5.44
CA LEU A 445 15.66 16.03 4.97
C LEU A 445 15.30 15.72 3.52
N ALA A 446 14.10 16.10 3.05
CA ALA A 446 13.72 15.98 1.65
C ALA A 446 14.73 16.65 0.69
N ARG A 447 15.46 17.68 1.12
CA ARG A 447 16.51 18.33 0.33
C ARG A 447 17.80 17.49 0.28
N VAL A 448 18.14 16.80 1.36
CA VAL A 448 19.44 16.13 1.57
C VAL A 448 19.42 14.66 1.16
N VAL A 449 18.27 13.99 1.26
CA VAL A 449 18.16 12.57 0.89
C VAL A 449 18.50 12.37 -0.59
N PRO A 450 19.18 11.26 -0.94
CA PRO A 450 19.44 10.94 -2.33
C PRO A 450 18.12 10.53 -3.02
N LYS A 451 17.95 10.95 -4.28
CA LYS A 451 16.65 10.94 -5.00
C LYS A 451 16.70 10.15 -6.31
N ASP A 452 17.91 9.89 -6.74
CA ASP A 452 18.38 9.13 -7.89
C ASP A 452 18.06 7.64 -7.75
#